data_AF-A0A9D1T299-F1
#
_entry.id   AF-A0A9D1T299-F1
#
_cell.length_a   1.000
_cell.length_b   1.000
_cell.length_c   1.000
_cell.angle_alpha   90.00
_cell.angle_beta   90.00
_cell.angle_gamma   90.00
#
_symmetry.space_group_name_H-M   'P 1'
#
loop_
_entity.id
_entity.type
_entity.pdbx_description
1 polymer ?
#
loop_
_entity_poly.entity_id
_entity_poly.type
_entity_poly.pdbx_seq_one_letter_code
_entity_poly.pdbx_strand_id
1 'polypeptide(L)'
;MRLRGTLTVLAAFVAGVLCANPMTLKWDGGVPAAPTAVARPFAGLLGDKLVVAGGSTFTDGVKAYSATISVYDTKAKTWTVLDKALPQGTAEGGAWVVNAGSAVAPKPALLCVGGVTAAGPTGDAFLLDAAGAVTDLPD
;
A
#
# COMPACT_ATOMS: atom_id res chain seq x y z
N MET A 1 27.42 -36.85 -42.35
CA MET A 1 26.02 -36.44 -42.12
C MET A 1 25.60 -36.75 -40.69
N ARG A 2 26.04 -35.97 -39.68
CA ARG A 2 25.58 -36.11 -38.27
C ARG A 2 25.59 -34.81 -37.45
N LEU A 3 26.02 -33.67 -38.02
CA LEU A 3 26.16 -32.40 -37.28
C LEU A 3 24.82 -31.70 -37.00
N ARG A 4 23.82 -31.88 -37.87
CA ARG A 4 22.48 -31.28 -37.71
C ARG A 4 21.69 -31.89 -36.57
N GLY A 5 21.74 -33.22 -36.41
CA GLY A 5 21.03 -33.92 -35.33
C GLY A 5 21.55 -33.57 -33.94
N THR A 6 22.87 -33.42 -33.78
CA THR A 6 23.49 -33.00 -32.51
C THR A 6 23.17 -31.54 -32.17
N LEU A 7 23.12 -30.64 -33.15
CA LEU A 7 22.73 -29.24 -32.90
C LEU A 7 21.26 -29.12 -32.46
N THR A 8 20.35 -29.90 -33.04
CA THR A 8 18.92 -29.87 -32.68
C THR A 8 18.68 -30.40 -31.27
N VAL A 9 19.38 -31.47 -30.88
CA VAL A 9 19.28 -32.03 -29.52
C VAL A 9 19.87 -31.06 -28.49
N LEU A 10 21.00 -30.41 -28.80
CA LEU A 10 21.61 -29.42 -27.90
C LEU A 10 20.71 -28.17 -27.73
N ALA A 11 20.09 -27.68 -28.81
CA ALA A 11 19.17 -26.55 -28.75
C ALA A 11 17.90 -26.86 -27.94
N ALA A 12 17.35 -28.07 -28.06
CA ALA A 12 16.21 -28.51 -27.26
C ALA A 12 16.55 -28.64 -25.77
N PHE A 13 17.77 -29.07 -25.44
CA PHE A 13 18.23 -29.18 -24.05
C PHE A 13 18.44 -27.80 -23.41
N VAL A 14 19.02 -26.85 -24.14
CA VAL A 14 19.22 -25.47 -23.67
C VAL A 14 17.88 -24.75 -23.46
N ALA A 15 16.91 -24.94 -24.37
CA ALA A 15 15.57 -24.39 -24.21
C ALA A 15 14.84 -24.98 -22.99
N GLY A 16 14.96 -26.30 -22.76
CA GLY A 16 14.36 -26.96 -21.59
C GLY A 16 14.90 -26.45 -20.25
N VAL A 17 16.21 -26.17 -20.17
CA VAL A 17 16.85 -25.63 -18.95
C VAL A 17 16.48 -24.17 -18.71
N LEU A 18 16.36 -23.35 -19.76
CA LEU A 18 15.94 -21.95 -19.64
C LEU A 18 14.46 -21.79 -19.27
N CYS A 19 13.58 -22.68 -19.74
CA CYS A 19 12.16 -22.68 -19.41
C CYS A 19 11.85 -23.28 -18.03
N ALA A 20 12.79 -23.98 -17.40
CA ALA A 20 12.62 -24.65 -16.11
C ALA A 20 13.05 -23.81 -14.90
N ASN A 21 13.47 -22.55 -15.08
CA ASN A 21 13.70 -21.66 -13.95
C ASN A 21 12.35 -21.23 -13.37
N PRO A 22 11.94 -21.73 -12.18
CA PRO A 22 10.75 -21.20 -11.54
C PRO A 22 10.97 -19.70 -11.33
N MET A 23 10.03 -18.87 -11.78
CA MET A 23 10.01 -17.47 -11.42
C MET A 23 9.89 -17.40 -9.89
N THR A 24 11.02 -17.29 -9.23
CA THR A 24 11.10 -17.30 -7.78
C THR A 24 10.93 -15.86 -7.34
N LEU A 25 9.78 -15.53 -6.75
CA LEU A 25 9.61 -14.24 -6.08
C LEU A 25 10.56 -14.18 -4.90
N LYS A 26 11.61 -13.38 -5.03
CA LYS A 26 12.51 -13.04 -3.92
C LYS A 26 11.97 -11.79 -3.27
N TRP A 27 11.72 -11.88 -1.96
CA TRP A 27 11.37 -10.75 -1.12
C TRP A 27 12.65 -10.30 -0.40
N ASP A 28 13.56 -9.67 -1.13
CA ASP A 28 14.77 -9.04 -0.58
C ASP A 28 14.56 -7.51 -0.46
N GLY A 29 15.19 -6.89 0.55
CA GLY A 29 15.23 -5.42 0.67
C GLY A 29 13.89 -4.71 0.95
N GLY A 30 12.96 -5.33 1.68
CA GLY A 30 11.65 -4.77 2.01
C GLY A 30 11.68 -3.45 2.79
N VAL A 31 10.54 -2.74 2.77
CA VAL A 31 10.32 -1.55 3.59
C VAL A 31 10.51 -1.93 5.07
N PRO A 32 11.28 -1.15 5.88
CA PRO A 32 11.40 -1.38 7.32
C PRO A 32 10.03 -1.48 8.00
N ALA A 33 9.97 -2.12 9.16
CA ALA A 33 8.72 -2.19 9.93
C ALA A 33 8.16 -0.78 10.19
N ALA A 34 6.85 -0.61 9.96
CA ALA A 34 6.18 0.63 10.27
C ALA A 34 6.23 0.89 11.80
N PRO A 35 6.27 2.15 12.26
CA PRO A 35 6.33 2.49 13.68
C PRO A 35 5.12 1.96 14.46
N THR A 36 3.96 1.89 13.79
CA THR A 36 2.72 1.37 14.36
C THR A 36 2.22 0.21 13.50
N ALA A 37 2.19 -0.99 14.07
CA ALA A 37 1.62 -2.16 13.43
C ALA A 37 0.08 -2.11 13.50
N VAL A 38 -0.58 -2.20 12.34
CA VAL A 38 -2.04 -2.15 12.22
C VAL A 38 -2.53 -3.18 11.19
N ALA A 39 -3.73 -3.70 11.41
CA ALA A 39 -4.45 -4.55 10.46
C ALA A 39 -5.43 -3.71 9.64
N ARG A 40 -5.47 -3.97 8.33
CA ARG A 40 -6.43 -3.40 7.36
C ARG A 40 -6.49 -1.86 7.40
N PRO A 41 -5.35 -1.16 7.28
CA PRO A 41 -5.33 0.28 7.13
C PRO A 41 -5.75 0.69 5.71
N PHE A 42 -6.01 1.97 5.52
CA PHE A 42 -5.87 2.58 4.20
C PHE A 42 -4.38 2.65 3.85
N ALA A 43 -4.01 2.28 2.63
CA ALA A 43 -2.63 2.40 2.20
C ALA A 43 -2.52 2.72 0.71
N GLY A 44 -1.50 3.48 0.34
CA GLY A 44 -1.15 3.71 -1.05
C GLY A 44 0.11 4.54 -1.24
N LEU A 45 0.67 4.47 -2.44
CA LEU A 45 1.90 5.16 -2.81
C LEU A 45 1.57 6.48 -3.52
N LEU A 46 1.87 7.61 -2.87
CA LEU A 46 1.70 8.96 -3.40
C LEU A 46 3.07 9.52 -3.79
N GLY A 47 3.47 9.31 -5.05
CA GLY A 47 4.84 9.61 -5.49
C GLY A 47 5.86 8.75 -4.74
N ASP A 48 6.80 9.38 -4.04
CA ASP A 48 7.83 8.69 -3.23
C ASP A 48 7.40 8.43 -1.77
N LYS A 49 6.11 8.60 -1.47
CA LYS A 49 5.57 8.49 -0.10
C LYS A 49 4.56 7.35 -0.04
N LEU A 50 4.89 6.28 0.67
CA LEU A 50 3.91 5.26 1.04
C LEU A 50 3.16 5.75 2.29
N VAL A 51 1.89 6.07 2.13
CA VAL A 51 1.00 6.51 3.20
C VAL A 51 0.25 5.29 3.73
N VAL A 52 0.25 5.12 5.06
CA VAL A 52 -0.53 4.11 5.78
C VAL A 52 -1.33 4.84 6.85
N ALA A 53 -2.66 4.78 6.78
CA ALA A 53 -3.54 5.52 7.67
C ALA A 53 -4.62 4.63 8.28
N GLY A 54 -4.86 4.85 9.57
CA GLY A 54 -5.82 4.12 10.36
C GLY A 54 -5.48 2.65 10.53
N GLY A 55 -6.46 1.78 10.35
CA GLY A 55 -6.38 0.35 10.64
C GLY A 55 -6.79 0.03 12.07
N SER A 56 -6.64 -1.24 12.44
CA SER A 56 -7.04 -1.76 13.75
C SER A 56 -5.93 -2.51 14.44
N THR A 57 -5.92 -2.44 15.77
CA THR A 57 -5.07 -3.27 16.62
C THR A 57 -5.95 -4.18 17.48
N PHE A 58 -5.36 -5.27 17.95
CA PHE A 58 -5.99 -6.17 18.90
C PHE A 58 -5.07 -6.27 20.10
N THR A 59 -5.39 -5.53 21.16
CA THR A 59 -4.66 -5.55 22.42
C THR A 59 -5.57 -6.18 23.46
N ASP A 60 -5.09 -7.20 24.16
CA ASP A 60 -5.85 -7.92 25.20
C ASP A 60 -7.23 -8.42 24.75
N GLY A 61 -7.35 -8.81 23.48
CA GLY A 61 -8.60 -9.30 22.89
C GLY A 61 -9.60 -8.21 22.51
N VAL A 62 -9.28 -6.94 22.74
CA VAL A 62 -10.14 -5.81 22.40
C VAL A 62 -9.66 -5.19 21.08
N LYS A 63 -10.58 -5.08 20.12
CA LYS A 63 -10.32 -4.39 18.85
C LYS A 63 -10.34 -2.87 19.08
N ALA A 64 -9.24 -2.19 18.77
CA ALA A 64 -9.16 -0.74 18.76
C ALA A 64 -8.94 -0.25 17.33
N TYR A 65 -9.53 0.91 17.00
CA TYR A 65 -9.39 1.54 15.68
C TYR A 65 -8.43 2.71 15.80
N SER A 66 -7.41 2.72 14.96
CA SER A 66 -6.39 3.77 14.92
C SER A 66 -6.81 4.90 14.00
N ALA A 67 -6.46 6.14 14.36
CA ALA A 67 -6.52 7.31 13.50
C ALA A 67 -5.13 7.74 13.01
N THR A 68 -4.07 7.04 13.43
CA THR A 68 -2.68 7.39 13.14
C THR A 68 -2.38 7.35 11.65
N ILE A 69 -1.55 8.28 11.18
CA ILE A 69 -1.02 8.32 9.81
C ILE A 69 0.49 8.14 9.89
N SER A 70 0.99 7.09 9.24
CA SER A 70 2.41 6.81 9.07
C SER A 70 2.79 6.96 7.61
N VAL A 71 3.91 7.63 7.35
CA VAL A 71 4.41 7.87 6.00
C VAL A 71 5.82 7.34 5.89
N TYR A 72 6.04 6.44 4.93
CA TYR A 72 7.37 6.00 4.54
C TYR A 72 7.86 6.80 3.34
N ASP A 73 9.00 7.45 3.50
CA ASP A 73 9.73 8.06 2.39
C ASP A 73 10.61 6.99 1.71
N THR A 74 10.33 6.68 0.45
CA THR A 74 11.07 5.63 -0.29
C THR A 74 12.49 6.06 -0.66
N LYS A 75 12.75 7.37 -0.75
CA LYS A 75 14.09 7.94 -1.04
C LYS A 75 14.95 7.97 0.22
N ALA A 76 14.40 8.50 1.31
CA ALA A 76 15.09 8.58 2.59
C ALA A 76 15.13 7.23 3.32
N LYS A 77 14.24 6.31 2.94
CA LYS A 77 14.05 4.98 3.56
C LYS A 77 13.70 5.07 5.05
N THR A 78 12.89 6.06 5.41
CA THR A 78 12.50 6.34 6.79
C THR A 78 11.00 6.45 6.93
N TRP A 79 10.50 6.00 8.07
CA TRP A 79 9.13 6.22 8.49
C TRP A 79 9.02 7.48 9.34
N THR A 80 7.92 8.21 9.15
CA THR A 80 7.49 9.32 10.00
C THR A 80 6.04 9.08 10.41
N VAL A 81 5.75 9.13 11.70
CA VAL A 81 4.37 9.27 12.19
C VAL A 81 4.02 10.75 12.12
N LEU A 82 2.93 11.09 11.44
CA LEU A 82 2.51 12.48 11.33
C LEU A 82 1.79 12.93 12.61
N ASP A 83 1.92 14.21 12.95
CA ASP A 83 1.16 14.83 14.05
C ASP A 83 -0.35 14.94 13.73
N LYS A 84 -0.70 14.89 12.44
CA LYS A 84 -2.09 14.83 11.98
C LYS A 84 -2.62 13.40 12.05
N ALA A 85 -3.93 13.30 12.23
CA ALA A 85 -4.66 12.04 12.30
C ALA A 85 -5.90 12.08 11.41
N LEU A 86 -6.48 10.91 11.14
CA LEU A 86 -7.84 10.81 10.60
C LEU A 86 -8.85 11.45 11.57
N PRO A 87 -10.02 11.93 11.10
CA PRO A 87 -11.04 12.53 11.96
C PRO A 87 -11.53 11.57 13.05
N GLN A 88 -11.51 10.28 12.75
CA GLN A 88 -11.81 9.19 13.68
C GLN A 88 -10.97 7.96 13.32
N GLY A 89 -10.84 7.05 14.29
CA GLY A 89 -10.16 5.78 14.05
C GLY A 89 -10.97 4.90 13.10
N THR A 90 -10.38 4.51 11.97
CA THR A 90 -11.07 3.78 10.90
C THR A 90 -10.18 2.67 10.36
N ALA A 91 -10.74 1.48 10.18
CA ALA A 91 -10.10 0.35 9.52
C ALA A 91 -11.01 -0.21 8.43
N GLU A 92 -10.58 -1.24 7.69
CA GLU A 92 -11.44 -2.01 6.78
C GLU A 92 -11.96 -1.27 5.54
N GLY A 93 -11.65 0.01 5.35
CA GLY A 93 -12.09 0.76 4.18
C GLY A 93 -11.20 0.53 2.95
N GLY A 94 -11.69 0.98 1.79
CA GLY A 94 -10.95 0.98 0.53
C GLY A 94 -10.13 2.25 0.35
N ALA A 95 -8.96 2.13 -0.29
CA ALA A 95 -8.13 3.26 -0.68
C ALA A 95 -7.75 3.19 -2.15
N TRP A 96 -7.83 4.32 -2.86
CA TRP A 96 -7.38 4.46 -4.24
C TRP A 96 -6.50 5.69 -4.41
N VAL A 97 -5.43 5.57 -5.19
CA VAL A 97 -4.60 6.73 -5.52
C VAL A 97 -5.31 7.59 -6.56
N VAL A 98 -5.55 8.85 -6.20
CA VAL A 98 -6.03 9.89 -7.10
C VAL A 98 -4.86 10.78 -7.47
N ASN A 99 -4.56 10.87 -8.77
CA ASN A 99 -3.53 11.77 -9.27
C ASN A 99 -3.98 13.23 -9.18
N ALA A 100 -3.01 14.14 -9.07
CA ALA A 100 -3.29 15.57 -9.07
C ALA A 100 -3.97 16.01 -10.38
N GLY A 101 -4.90 16.96 -10.29
CA GLY A 101 -5.48 17.59 -11.48
C GLY A 101 -6.95 17.99 -11.38
N SER A 102 -7.61 17.74 -10.25
CA SER A 102 -8.97 18.24 -10.00
C SER A 102 -8.95 19.33 -8.93
N ALA A 103 -10.00 20.15 -8.86
CA ALA A 103 -10.17 21.15 -7.80
C ALA A 103 -10.19 20.52 -6.40
N VAL A 104 -10.63 19.26 -6.30
CA VAL A 104 -10.74 18.50 -5.05
C VAL A 104 -9.42 17.82 -4.69
N ALA A 105 -8.61 17.42 -5.69
CA ALA A 105 -7.30 16.81 -5.53
C ALA A 105 -6.21 17.63 -6.25
N PRO A 106 -5.80 18.78 -5.69
CA PRO A 106 -4.72 19.60 -6.26
C PRO A 106 -3.35 18.92 -6.18
N LYS A 107 -3.21 17.92 -5.32
CA LYS A 107 -2.01 17.08 -5.12
C LYS A 107 -2.42 15.60 -5.18
N PRO A 108 -1.48 14.67 -5.43
CA PRO A 108 -1.77 13.24 -5.30
C PRO A 108 -2.28 12.93 -3.89
N ALA A 109 -3.37 12.19 -3.80
CA ALA A 109 -4.02 11.85 -2.54
C ALA A 109 -4.62 10.43 -2.60
N LEU A 110 -4.89 9.85 -1.44
CA LEU A 110 -5.70 8.64 -1.31
C LEU A 110 -7.17 9.04 -1.20
N LEU A 111 -8.00 8.52 -2.09
CA LEU A 111 -9.44 8.46 -1.87
C LEU A 111 -9.74 7.29 -0.94
N CYS A 112 -10.08 7.61 0.30
CA CYS A 112 -10.47 6.66 1.33
C CYS A 112 -12.00 6.57 1.35
N VAL A 113 -12.55 5.35 1.30
CA VAL A 113 -14.00 5.12 1.29
C VAL A 113 -14.39 4.06 2.32
N GLY A 114 -15.37 4.42 3.14
CA GLY A 114 -16.03 3.57 4.11
C GLY A 114 -15.12 3.06 5.21
N GLY A 115 -15.42 1.85 5.69
CA GLY A 115 -14.68 1.16 6.74
C GLY A 115 -15.50 0.99 8.01
N VAL A 116 -14.82 0.73 9.12
CA VAL A 116 -15.42 0.51 10.44
C VAL A 116 -14.69 1.34 11.47
N THR A 117 -15.47 1.99 12.33
CA THR A 117 -15.01 2.83 13.44
C THR A 117 -15.53 2.26 14.75
N ALA A 118 -15.23 2.94 15.86
CA ALA A 118 -15.81 2.59 17.16
C ALA A 118 -17.34 2.73 17.19
N ALA A 119 -17.92 3.59 16.34
CA ALA A 119 -19.36 3.80 16.24
C ALA A 119 -20.06 2.76 15.34
N GLY A 120 -19.30 1.99 14.56
CA GLY A 120 -19.82 0.99 13.62
C GLY A 120 -19.31 1.20 12.19
N PRO A 121 -19.94 0.54 11.20
CA PRO A 121 -19.63 0.75 9.79
C PRO A 121 -19.91 2.19 9.36
N THR A 122 -19.07 2.73 8.50
CA THR A 122 -19.25 4.06 7.89
C THR A 122 -19.23 3.99 6.37
N GLY A 123 -19.95 4.91 5.73
CA GLY A 123 -19.91 5.18 4.29
C GLY A 123 -19.12 6.42 3.91
N ASP A 124 -18.43 7.06 4.86
CA ASP A 124 -17.70 8.31 4.64
C ASP A 124 -16.64 8.16 3.54
N ALA A 125 -16.47 9.21 2.73
CA ALA A 125 -15.45 9.27 1.70
C ALA A 125 -14.68 10.58 1.79
N PHE A 126 -13.35 10.50 1.80
CA PHE A 126 -12.47 11.66 1.93
C PHE A 126 -11.15 11.44 1.20
N LEU A 127 -10.49 12.55 0.85
CA LEU A 127 -9.12 12.54 0.36
C LEU A 127 -8.13 12.66 1.51
N LEU A 128 -7.03 11.92 1.44
CA LEU A 128 -5.90 12.00 2.35
C LEU A 128 -4.60 12.23 1.57
N ASP A 129 -3.94 13.37 1.79
CA ASP A 129 -2.63 13.64 1.17
C ASP A 129 -1.44 13.09 1.98
N ALA A 130 -0.25 13.08 1.38
CA ALA A 130 0.98 12.61 2.03
C ALA A 130 1.45 13.48 3.21
N ALA A 131 0.88 14.67 3.39
CA ALA A 131 1.11 15.55 4.53
C ALA A 131 0.03 15.40 5.62
N GLY A 132 -0.84 14.38 5.49
CA GLY A 132 -1.91 14.06 6.43
C GLY A 132 -3.09 15.02 6.38
N ALA A 133 -3.23 15.85 5.35
CA ALA A 133 -4.40 16.69 5.17
C ALA A 133 -5.58 15.83 4.71
N VAL A 134 -6.69 15.95 5.44
CA VAL A 134 -7.97 15.33 5.09
C VAL A 134 -8.85 16.37 4.41
N THR A 135 -9.47 16.02 3.30
CA THR A 135 -10.36 16.91 2.54
C THR A 135 -11.62 16.14 2.16
N ASP A 136 -12.76 16.69 2.49
CA ASP A 136 -14.05 16.11 2.12
C ASP A 136 -14.25 16.19 0.61
N LEU A 137 -14.95 15.21 0.06
CA LEU A 137 -15.41 15.28 -1.32
C LEU A 137 -16.58 16.27 -1.42
N PRO A 138 -16.72 16.98 -2.54
CA PRO A 138 -17.90 17.83 -2.77
C PRO A 138 -19.18 16.97 -2.80
N ASP A 139 -20.27 17.56 -2.31
CA ASP A 139 -21.63 17.01 -2.39
C ASP A 139 -22.12 16.80 -3.83
#